data_AF-A0AAW9PYB7-F1
#
_entry.id   AF-A0AAW9PYB7-F1
#
_cell.length_a   1.000
_cell.length_b   1.000
_cell.length_c   1.000
_cell.angle_alpha   90.00
_cell.angle_beta   90.00
_cell.angle_gamma   90.00
#
_symmetry.space_group_name_H-M   'P 1'
#
loop_
_entity.id
_entity.type
_entity.pdbx_description
1 polymer ?
#
loop_
_entity_poly.entity_id
_entity_poly.type
_entity_poly.pdbx_seq_one_letter_code
_entity_poly.pdbx_strand_id
1 'polypeptide(L)'
;MPSSRDIAEISILENFEVVKFKDIEFAGENCTIKEFIEKRMKIVLGKESLRIQSTVEEILKDLKNEENQLNALATNPLMLAMICIEYAAYSENQSRKSKGLSSTWHIVQRAVKIWIEEWNREFWKSQKENDNNPISIIFIYELLEYIACQTIEEEVLNISRSRLIKYIRNFVKKYYEWSDNMRIDRLAQLIFQFLKDTYGFTLISEDDIYSFPHTIFRDFFAIRYIYNNSQDLDEFKKDVAKNISKWQTIINKADNFPKEFC
;
A
#
# COMPACT_ATOMS: atom_id res chain seq x y z
N MET A 1 -10.99 -22.43 61.71
CA MET A 1 -10.05 -21.30 61.94
C MET A 1 -8.85 -21.84 62.69
N PRO A 2 -7.59 -21.45 62.45
CA PRO A 2 -7.00 -20.45 61.53
C PRO A 2 -6.07 -21.15 60.49
N SER A 3 -5.26 -20.55 59.61
CA SER A 3 -5.10 -19.24 58.98
C SER A 3 -4.09 -19.44 57.84
N SER A 4 -4.25 -18.64 56.79
CA SER A 4 -3.21 -18.11 55.91
C SER A 4 -1.76 -18.50 56.26
N ARG A 5 -1.08 -19.18 55.33
CA ARG A 5 0.27 -18.85 54.86
C ARG A 5 0.58 -19.62 53.58
N ASP A 6 0.61 -18.86 52.50
CA ASP A 6 1.70 -18.88 51.52
C ASP A 6 1.74 -20.08 50.56
N ILE A 7 0.65 -20.20 49.79
CA ILE A 7 0.82 -20.50 48.37
C ILE A 7 1.60 -19.31 47.81
N ALA A 8 2.87 -19.54 47.50
CA ALA A 8 3.73 -18.61 46.80
C ALA A 8 3.17 -18.37 45.39
N GLU A 9 2.16 -17.51 45.30
CA GLU A 9 1.92 -16.71 44.10
C GLU A 9 3.17 -15.87 43.89
N ILE A 10 3.95 -16.31 42.91
CA ILE A 10 5.05 -15.56 42.35
C ILE A 10 4.48 -14.24 41.84
N SER A 11 4.70 -13.23 42.66
CA SER A 11 4.58 -11.81 42.40
C SER A 11 5.50 -11.44 41.24
N ILE A 12 4.95 -11.45 40.02
CA ILE A 12 5.51 -10.76 38.86
C ILE A 12 4.35 -10.10 38.09
N LEU A 13 3.62 -9.21 38.77
CA LEU A 13 2.64 -8.31 38.15
C LEU A 13 2.83 -6.85 38.53
N GLU A 14 4.04 -6.46 38.97
CA GLU A 14 4.40 -5.05 39.15
C GLU A 14 5.64 -4.77 38.31
N ASN A 15 5.38 -4.26 37.10
CA ASN A 15 6.21 -3.39 36.25
C ASN A 15 5.99 -3.71 34.76
N PHE A 16 4.74 -3.66 34.30
CA PHE A 16 4.51 -3.22 32.92
C PHE A 16 4.68 -1.71 32.92
N GLU A 17 5.90 -1.23 32.67
CA GLU A 17 6.06 0.10 32.11
C GLU A 17 5.25 0.14 30.82
N VAL A 18 4.14 0.89 30.84
CA VAL A 18 3.50 1.36 29.63
C VAL A 18 4.58 2.15 28.89
N VAL A 19 5.20 1.52 27.89
CA VAL A 19 6.15 2.19 26.98
C VAL A 19 5.37 3.31 26.31
N LYS A 20 5.53 4.51 26.86
CA LYS A 20 4.88 5.73 26.35
C LYS A 20 5.47 6.04 24.99
N PHE A 21 4.64 5.80 23.97
CA PHE A 21 4.74 6.30 22.60
C PHE A 21 5.32 7.71 22.56
N LYS A 22 6.55 7.84 22.07
CA LYS A 22 7.11 9.14 21.69
C LYS A 22 7.71 9.11 20.31
N ASP A 23 8.45 8.08 19.93
CA ASP A 23 9.38 8.17 18.80
C ASP A 23 9.08 7.15 17.68
N ILE A 24 9.28 7.58 16.44
CA ILE A 24 9.39 6.73 15.25
C ILE A 24 10.82 6.90 14.72
N GLU A 25 11.53 5.78 14.53
CA GLU A 25 12.81 5.78 13.84
C GLU A 25 12.57 5.79 12.33
N PHE A 26 12.98 6.87 11.66
CA PHE A 26 13.00 6.95 10.20
C PHE A 26 14.38 7.45 9.75
N ALA A 27 15.11 6.63 9.01
CA ALA A 27 16.36 7.01 8.31
C ALA A 27 17.36 7.86 9.16
N GLY A 28 17.51 7.54 10.46
CA GLY A 28 18.45 8.23 11.34
C GLY A 28 17.92 9.51 12.03
N GLU A 29 16.66 9.88 11.85
CA GLU A 29 15.98 10.92 12.65
C GLU A 29 15.00 10.28 13.64
N ASN A 30 15.19 10.56 14.94
CA ASN A 30 14.17 10.35 15.96
C ASN A 30 13.19 11.51 15.87
N CYS A 31 11.98 11.25 15.36
CA CYS A 31 10.90 12.24 15.37
C CYS A 31 9.68 11.67 16.07
N THR A 32 8.92 12.54 16.71
CA THR A 32 7.68 12.12 17.34
C THR A 32 6.60 11.82 16.30
N ILE A 33 5.63 10.96 16.65
CA ILE A 33 4.45 10.69 15.80
C ILE A 33 3.80 11.99 15.34
N LYS A 34 3.66 12.96 16.25
CA LYS A 34 3.06 14.26 15.94
C LYS A 34 3.91 15.03 14.91
N GLU A 35 5.21 15.13 15.11
CA GLU A 35 6.11 15.81 14.17
C GLU A 35 6.11 15.14 12.79
N PHE A 36 6.06 13.80 12.75
CA PHE A 36 5.92 13.07 11.50
C PHE A 36 4.62 13.43 10.78
N ILE A 37 3.48 13.38 11.47
CA ILE A 37 2.17 13.71 10.90
C ILE A 37 2.17 15.16 10.40
N GLU A 38 2.68 16.12 11.18
CA GLU A 38 2.76 17.53 10.78
C GLU A 38 3.63 17.73 9.54
N LYS A 39 4.83 17.13 9.51
CA LYS A 39 5.72 17.16 8.33
C LYS A 39 4.99 16.55 7.12
N ARG A 40 4.31 15.43 7.30
CA ARG A 40 3.60 14.72 6.22
C ARG A 40 2.39 15.52 5.72
N MET A 41 1.60 16.12 6.59
CA MET A 41 0.45 16.94 6.21
C MET A 41 0.86 18.17 5.39
N LYS A 42 1.97 18.82 5.75
CA LYS A 42 2.54 19.91 4.93
C LYS A 42 2.93 19.47 3.51
N ILE A 43 3.37 18.22 3.36
CA ILE A 43 3.71 17.65 2.05
C ILE A 43 2.44 17.33 1.27
N VAL A 44 1.48 16.62 1.88
CA VAL A 44 0.31 16.08 1.18
C VAL A 44 -0.75 17.16 0.89
N LEU A 45 -1.02 18.05 1.84
CA LEU A 45 -2.03 19.12 1.70
C LEU A 45 -1.44 20.45 1.17
N GLY A 46 -0.12 20.55 1.08
CA GLY A 46 0.60 21.79 0.80
C GLY A 46 0.86 22.64 2.05
N LYS A 47 2.03 23.29 2.10
CA LYS A 47 2.59 23.94 3.30
C LYS A 47 1.68 24.99 3.94
N GLU A 48 0.87 25.67 3.15
CA GLU A 48 -0.01 26.78 3.56
C GLU A 48 -1.47 26.35 3.78
N SER A 49 -1.76 25.05 3.79
CA SER A 49 -3.12 24.57 3.96
C SER A 49 -3.65 24.86 5.37
N LEU A 50 -4.75 25.62 5.43
CA LEU A 50 -5.46 25.92 6.67
C LEU A 50 -6.03 24.67 7.37
N ARG A 51 -6.05 23.51 6.68
CA ARG A 51 -6.58 22.24 7.19
C ARG A 51 -5.54 21.41 7.93
N ILE A 52 -4.25 21.73 7.82
CA ILE A 52 -3.16 20.95 8.44
C ILE A 52 -3.44 20.71 9.91
N GLN A 53 -3.71 21.77 10.67
CA GLN A 53 -3.85 21.67 12.12
C GLN A 53 -5.05 20.80 12.53
N SER A 54 -6.21 21.03 11.91
CA SER A 54 -7.41 20.23 12.18
C SER A 54 -7.22 18.76 11.84
N THR A 55 -6.56 18.46 10.71
CA THR A 55 -6.32 17.08 10.28
C THR A 55 -5.29 16.37 11.17
N VAL A 56 -4.23 17.07 11.61
CA VAL A 56 -3.28 16.54 12.59
C VAL A 56 -4.00 16.18 13.90
N GLU A 57 -4.87 17.06 14.40
CA GLU A 57 -5.61 16.84 15.64
C GLU A 57 -6.58 15.65 15.53
N GLU A 58 -7.25 15.48 14.40
CA GLU A 58 -8.11 14.32 14.14
C GLU A 58 -7.33 13.01 14.10
N ILE A 59 -6.20 12.96 13.38
CA ILE A 59 -5.33 11.78 13.35
C ILE A 59 -4.88 11.44 14.78
N LEU A 60 -4.38 12.42 15.53
CA LEU A 60 -3.91 12.19 16.90
C LEU A 60 -5.02 11.76 17.85
N LYS A 61 -6.24 12.28 17.67
CA LYS A 61 -7.41 11.88 18.45
C LYS A 61 -7.75 10.42 18.17
N ASP A 62 -7.76 10.03 16.90
CA ASP A 62 -8.05 8.65 16.54
C ASP A 62 -6.91 7.73 17.01
N LEU A 63 -5.64 8.06 16.83
CA LEU A 63 -4.52 7.26 17.37
C LEU A 63 -4.57 7.03 18.90
N LYS A 64 -5.23 7.91 19.65
CA LYS A 64 -5.42 7.76 21.11
C LYS A 64 -6.63 6.94 21.51
N ASN A 65 -7.52 6.61 20.57
CA ASN A 65 -8.71 5.83 20.86
C ASN A 65 -8.36 4.34 20.91
N GLU A 66 -8.36 3.76 22.11
CA GLU A 66 -8.01 2.35 22.35
C GLU A 66 -8.96 1.35 21.66
N GLU A 67 -10.17 1.79 21.28
CA GLU A 67 -11.09 0.94 20.51
C GLU A 67 -10.66 0.76 19.05
N ASN A 68 -9.72 1.57 18.55
CA ASN A 68 -9.20 1.41 17.19
C ASN A 68 -7.81 0.78 17.17
N GLN A 69 -7.56 0.00 16.12
CA GLN A 69 -6.27 -0.66 15.91
C GLN A 69 -5.22 0.29 15.28
N LEU A 70 -5.57 1.56 15.04
CA LEU A 70 -4.70 2.51 14.34
C LEU A 70 -3.42 2.80 15.13
N ASN A 71 -3.50 2.81 16.46
CA ASN A 71 -2.32 3.04 17.29
C ASN A 71 -1.24 1.97 17.07
N ALA A 72 -1.64 0.70 17.06
CA ALA A 72 -0.72 -0.41 16.81
C ALA A 72 -0.10 -0.33 15.41
N LEU A 73 -0.89 0.08 14.41
CA LEU A 73 -0.44 0.20 13.03
C LEU A 73 0.49 1.41 12.82
N ALA A 74 0.23 2.52 13.51
CA ALA A 74 1.01 3.75 13.42
C ALA A 74 2.44 3.65 13.98
N THR A 75 2.76 2.57 14.69
CA THR A 75 4.16 2.24 15.07
C THR A 75 5.05 1.99 13.85
N ASN A 76 4.45 1.61 12.72
CA ASN A 76 5.15 1.47 11.45
C ASN A 76 5.08 2.80 10.67
N PRO A 77 6.21 3.46 10.34
CA PRO A 77 6.22 4.74 9.64
C PRO A 77 5.51 4.72 8.28
N LEU A 78 5.56 3.60 7.55
CA LEU A 78 4.85 3.45 6.28
C LEU A 78 3.33 3.46 6.51
N MET A 79 2.85 2.75 7.52
CA MET A 79 1.43 2.73 7.87
C MET A 79 0.97 4.10 8.35
N LEU A 80 1.78 4.80 9.16
CA LEU A 80 1.48 6.17 9.56
C LEU A 80 1.42 7.12 8.34
N ALA A 81 2.31 6.95 7.37
CA ALA A 81 2.28 7.71 6.13
C ALA A 81 1.01 7.43 5.30
N MET A 82 0.53 6.19 5.27
CA MET A 82 -0.72 5.82 4.59
C MET A 82 -1.95 6.37 5.30
N ILE A 83 -1.99 6.30 6.64
CA ILE A 83 -3.04 6.93 7.45
C ILE A 83 -3.08 8.44 7.13
N CYS A 84 -1.92 9.09 7.09
CA CYS A 84 -1.82 10.50 6.69
C CYS A 84 -2.44 10.77 5.31
N ILE A 85 -2.15 9.94 4.30
CA ILE A 85 -2.72 10.09 2.95
C ILE A 85 -4.25 10.00 2.99
N GLU A 86 -4.80 9.06 3.74
CA GLU A 86 -6.25 8.89 3.85
C GLU A 86 -6.94 10.10 4.49
N TYR A 87 -6.40 10.58 5.62
CA TYR A 87 -6.95 11.74 6.30
C TYR A 87 -6.82 13.01 5.47
N ALA A 88 -5.72 13.18 4.72
CA ALA A 88 -5.57 14.29 3.80
C ALA A 88 -6.66 14.28 2.72
N ALA A 89 -6.89 13.13 2.07
CA ALA A 89 -7.92 13.01 1.03
C ALA A 89 -9.35 13.17 1.56
N TYR A 90 -9.62 12.75 2.80
CA TYR A 90 -10.85 13.05 3.52
C TYR A 90 -11.01 14.55 3.76
N SER A 91 -9.94 15.20 4.24
CA SER A 91 -9.99 16.62 4.58
C SER A 91 -10.36 17.46 3.37
N GLU A 92 -9.90 17.06 2.17
CA GLU A 92 -10.25 17.67 0.88
C GLU A 92 -11.69 17.39 0.46
N ASN A 93 -12.14 16.14 0.61
CA ASN A 93 -13.45 15.66 0.17
C ASN A 93 -14.37 15.43 1.38
N GLN A 94 -15.07 16.48 1.83
CA GLN A 94 -16.00 16.52 2.99
C GLN A 94 -17.14 15.46 2.99
N SER A 95 -17.21 14.59 1.97
CA SER A 95 -18.18 13.50 1.82
C SER A 95 -17.66 12.11 2.26
N ARG A 96 -16.35 11.91 2.44
CA ARG A 96 -15.76 10.61 2.79
C ARG A 96 -15.45 10.53 4.29
N LYS A 97 -16.35 10.00 5.13
CA LYS A 97 -16.00 9.73 6.54
C LYS A 97 -14.84 8.71 6.58
N SER A 98 -13.76 8.98 7.32
CA SER A 98 -12.64 8.02 7.57
C SER A 98 -13.05 6.76 8.36
N LYS A 99 -14.35 6.54 8.57
CA LYS A 99 -14.88 5.40 9.33
C LYS A 99 -14.42 4.09 8.68
N GLY A 100 -13.90 3.19 9.51
CA GLY A 100 -13.60 1.81 9.12
C GLY A 100 -12.14 1.49 8.83
N LEU A 101 -11.17 2.35 9.21
CA LEU A 101 -9.77 1.90 9.27
C LEU A 101 -9.56 0.98 10.47
N SER A 102 -9.77 -0.33 10.25
CA SER A 102 -9.67 -1.34 11.31
C SER A 102 -8.52 -2.32 11.11
N SER A 103 -7.89 -2.35 9.93
CA SER A 103 -6.81 -3.28 9.64
C SER A 103 -5.76 -2.70 8.70
N THR A 104 -4.60 -3.34 8.68
CA THR A 104 -3.51 -3.05 7.74
C THR A 104 -4.00 -2.98 6.29
N TRP A 105 -4.81 -3.94 5.86
CA TRP A 105 -5.28 -4.03 4.48
C TRP A 105 -6.29 -2.93 4.12
N HIS A 106 -7.13 -2.50 5.06
CA HIS A 106 -8.00 -1.32 4.85
C HIS A 106 -7.16 -0.07 4.55
N ILE A 107 -6.13 0.18 5.38
CA ILE A 107 -5.25 1.34 5.24
C ILE A 107 -4.51 1.29 3.90
N VAL A 108 -3.91 0.14 3.57
CA VAL A 108 -3.17 -0.05 2.32
C VAL A 108 -4.08 0.15 1.12
N GLN A 109 -5.26 -0.48 1.10
CA GLN A 109 -6.19 -0.39 -0.03
C GLN A 109 -6.64 1.06 -0.28
N ARG A 110 -7.05 1.77 0.78
CA ARG A 110 -7.53 3.15 0.67
C ARG A 110 -6.42 4.11 0.26
N ALA A 111 -5.26 4.00 0.90
CA ALA A 111 -4.11 4.85 0.57
C ALA A 111 -3.65 4.63 -0.88
N VAL A 112 -3.55 3.37 -1.33
CA VAL A 112 -3.20 3.03 -2.73
C VAL A 112 -4.24 3.60 -3.69
N LYS A 113 -5.53 3.51 -3.36
CA LYS A 113 -6.62 4.05 -4.21
C LYS A 113 -6.53 5.54 -4.41
N ILE A 114 -6.48 6.29 -3.31
CA ILE A 114 -6.37 7.75 -3.32
C ILE A 114 -5.19 8.18 -4.20
N TRP A 115 -4.12 7.43 -4.08
CA TRP A 115 -2.86 7.79 -4.68
C TRP A 115 -2.76 7.43 -6.16
N ILE A 116 -3.29 6.27 -6.59
CA ILE A 116 -3.44 5.96 -8.03
C ILE A 116 -4.39 6.98 -8.67
N GLU A 117 -5.48 7.34 -7.99
CA GLU A 117 -6.42 8.38 -8.45
C GLU A 117 -5.72 9.73 -8.65
N GLU A 118 -4.96 10.19 -7.66
CA GLU A 118 -4.27 11.48 -7.71
C GLU A 118 -3.18 11.51 -8.77
N TRP A 119 -2.38 10.45 -8.87
CA TRP A 119 -1.32 10.42 -9.88
C TRP A 119 -1.78 10.21 -11.28
N ASN A 120 -2.82 9.40 -11.50
CA ASN A 120 -3.43 9.32 -12.82
C ASN A 120 -3.90 10.72 -13.25
N ARG A 121 -4.52 11.47 -12.33
CA ARG A 121 -4.95 12.86 -12.57
C ARG A 121 -3.77 13.78 -12.93
N GLU A 122 -2.70 13.77 -12.13
CA GLU A 122 -1.55 14.67 -12.33
C GLU A 122 -0.73 14.32 -13.57
N PHE A 123 -0.47 13.03 -13.81
CA PHE A 123 0.26 12.59 -15.00
C PHE A 123 -0.48 13.00 -16.27
N TRP A 124 -1.78 12.72 -16.39
CA TRP A 124 -2.52 13.08 -17.61
C TRP A 124 -2.73 14.59 -17.76
N LYS A 125 -2.75 15.37 -16.66
CA LYS A 125 -2.68 16.84 -16.74
C LYS A 125 -1.37 17.32 -17.36
N SER A 126 -0.25 16.67 -17.03
CA SER A 126 1.07 17.01 -17.60
C SER A 126 1.24 16.56 -19.06
N GLN A 127 0.49 15.54 -19.48
CA GLN A 127 0.53 14.97 -20.83
C GLN A 127 -0.44 15.63 -21.82
N LYS A 128 -1.05 16.78 -21.49
CA LYS A 128 -2.08 17.48 -22.31
C LYS A 128 -1.69 17.79 -23.76
N GLU A 129 -0.41 17.67 -24.12
CA GLU A 129 0.08 17.84 -25.50
C GLU A 129 0.10 16.55 -26.33
N ASN A 130 -0.09 15.39 -25.69
CA ASN A 130 -0.17 14.09 -26.36
C ASN A 130 -1.64 13.68 -26.48
N ASP A 131 -2.13 13.40 -27.70
CA ASP A 131 -3.49 12.89 -28.02
C ASP A 131 -3.83 11.52 -27.39
N ASN A 132 -3.13 11.11 -26.34
CA ASN A 132 -3.33 9.85 -25.66
C ASN A 132 -4.48 9.99 -24.66
N ASN A 133 -5.49 9.13 -24.81
CA ASN A 133 -6.56 9.00 -23.83
C ASN A 133 -5.99 8.57 -22.47
N PRO A 134 -6.54 9.10 -21.35
CA PRO A 134 -6.14 8.68 -20.02
C PRO A 134 -6.28 7.17 -19.86
N ILE A 135 -5.25 6.53 -19.32
CA ILE A 135 -5.34 5.14 -18.87
C ILE A 135 -6.34 5.06 -17.72
N SER A 136 -7.20 4.05 -17.74
CA SER A 136 -8.19 3.85 -16.67
C SER A 136 -7.50 3.43 -15.37
N ILE A 137 -8.07 3.83 -14.23
CA ILE A 137 -7.55 3.43 -12.91
C ILE A 137 -7.55 1.90 -12.78
N ILE A 138 -8.61 1.24 -13.29
CA ILE A 138 -8.73 -0.22 -13.29
C ILE A 138 -7.56 -0.87 -14.03
N PHE A 139 -7.19 -0.35 -15.21
CA PHE A 139 -6.03 -0.84 -15.95
C PHE A 139 -4.73 -0.74 -15.12
N ILE A 140 -4.52 0.35 -14.39
CA ILE A 140 -3.33 0.51 -13.54
C ILE A 140 -3.31 -0.51 -12.41
N TYR A 141 -4.46 -0.75 -11.76
CA TYR A 141 -4.58 -1.78 -10.74
C TYR A 141 -4.23 -3.16 -11.28
N GLU A 142 -4.89 -3.58 -12.36
CA GLU A 142 -4.66 -4.90 -12.97
C GLU A 142 -3.23 -5.06 -13.48
N LEU A 143 -2.60 -4.00 -13.97
CA LEU A 143 -1.19 -4.01 -14.35
C LEU A 143 -0.28 -4.25 -13.13
N LEU A 144 -0.53 -3.57 -12.01
CA LEU A 144 0.27 -3.73 -10.78
C LEU A 144 0.04 -5.11 -10.15
N GLU A 145 -1.19 -5.62 -10.20
CA GLU A 145 -1.55 -7.01 -9.85
C GLU A 145 -0.77 -8.02 -10.71
N TYR A 146 -0.73 -7.79 -12.03
CA TYR A 146 0.04 -8.63 -12.95
C TYR A 146 1.54 -8.57 -12.65
N ILE A 147 2.12 -7.39 -12.46
CA ILE A 147 3.53 -7.23 -12.12
C ILE A 147 3.86 -7.95 -10.80
N ALA A 148 3.03 -7.78 -9.76
CA ALA A 148 3.22 -8.47 -8.48
C ALA A 148 3.21 -10.00 -8.65
N CYS A 149 2.26 -10.52 -9.41
CA CYS A 149 2.19 -11.94 -9.76
C CYS A 149 3.46 -12.44 -10.46
N GLN A 150 3.93 -11.73 -11.50
CA GLN A 150 5.17 -12.10 -12.21
C GLN A 150 6.38 -12.09 -11.28
N THR A 151 6.48 -11.12 -10.36
CA THR A 151 7.60 -11.08 -9.40
C THR A 151 7.62 -12.26 -8.43
N ILE A 152 6.46 -12.79 -8.04
CA ILE A 152 6.34 -13.96 -7.17
C ILE A 152 6.67 -15.23 -7.95
N GLU A 153 6.08 -15.41 -9.13
CA GLU A 153 6.34 -16.58 -9.99
C GLU A 153 7.82 -16.71 -10.34
N GLU A 154 8.49 -15.58 -10.55
CA GLU A 154 9.89 -15.55 -10.93
C GLU A 154 10.84 -15.39 -9.72
N GLU A 155 10.31 -15.35 -8.49
CA GLU A 155 11.04 -15.23 -7.22
C GLU A 155 12.02 -14.04 -7.18
N VAL A 156 11.60 -12.91 -7.74
CA VAL A 156 12.40 -11.67 -7.79
C VAL A 156 11.77 -10.55 -6.99
N LEU A 157 12.59 -9.85 -6.21
CA LEU A 157 12.20 -8.58 -5.56
C LEU A 157 12.51 -7.38 -6.46
N ASN A 158 13.56 -7.52 -7.28
CA ASN A 158 14.18 -6.48 -8.08
C ASN A 158 14.07 -6.84 -9.56
N ILE A 159 13.58 -5.90 -10.36
CA ILE A 159 13.22 -6.09 -11.77
C ILE A 159 14.05 -5.13 -12.60
N SER A 160 14.84 -5.62 -13.56
CA SER A 160 15.52 -4.70 -14.49
C SER A 160 14.51 -3.95 -15.35
N ARG A 161 14.89 -2.77 -15.86
CA ARG A 161 14.10 -2.02 -16.83
C ARG A 161 13.55 -2.88 -17.98
N SER A 162 14.40 -3.70 -18.59
CA SER A 162 14.03 -4.55 -19.72
C SER A 162 12.96 -5.58 -19.34
N ARG A 163 13.05 -6.14 -18.14
CA ARG A 163 12.08 -7.12 -17.62
C ARG A 163 10.76 -6.46 -17.26
N LEU A 164 10.79 -5.28 -16.65
CA LEU A 164 9.57 -4.51 -16.36
C LEU A 164 8.83 -4.13 -17.63
N ILE A 165 9.53 -3.60 -18.64
CA ILE A 165 8.94 -3.28 -19.95
C ILE A 165 8.34 -4.53 -20.59
N LYS A 166 9.02 -5.69 -20.48
CA LYS A 166 8.48 -6.97 -20.97
C LYS A 166 7.17 -7.34 -20.27
N TYR A 167 7.07 -7.20 -18.94
CA TYR A 167 5.81 -7.43 -18.23
C TYR A 167 4.71 -6.50 -18.71
N ILE A 168 4.99 -5.20 -18.83
CA ILE A 168 4.02 -4.21 -19.30
C ILE A 168 3.55 -4.55 -20.73
N ARG A 169 4.47 -4.88 -21.65
CA ARG A 169 4.14 -5.28 -23.03
C ARG A 169 3.23 -6.51 -23.05
N ASN A 170 3.56 -7.53 -22.27
CA ASN A 170 2.77 -8.75 -22.18
C ASN A 170 1.36 -8.48 -21.64
N PHE A 171 1.26 -7.64 -20.60
CA PHE A 171 -0.01 -7.22 -20.03
C PHE A 171 -0.84 -6.44 -21.05
N VAL A 172 -0.28 -5.40 -21.69
CA VAL A 172 -0.96 -4.59 -22.72
C VAL A 172 -1.48 -5.47 -23.85
N LYS A 173 -0.65 -6.41 -24.33
CA LYS A 173 -1.02 -7.34 -25.39
C LYS A 173 -2.21 -8.22 -24.98
N LYS A 174 -2.22 -8.73 -23.74
CA LYS A 174 -3.31 -9.56 -23.20
C LYS A 174 -4.57 -8.72 -22.96
N TYR A 175 -4.44 -7.55 -22.36
CA TYR A 175 -5.56 -6.70 -21.95
C TYR A 175 -6.36 -6.17 -23.14
N TYR A 176 -5.66 -5.72 -24.19
CA TYR A 176 -6.32 -5.14 -25.36
C TYR A 176 -6.47 -6.12 -26.54
N GLU A 177 -5.95 -7.34 -26.41
CA GLU A 177 -5.90 -8.34 -27.48
C GLU A 177 -5.28 -7.81 -28.79
N TRP A 178 -4.35 -6.85 -28.69
CA TRP A 178 -3.71 -6.24 -29.85
C TRP A 178 -2.66 -7.17 -30.47
N SER A 179 -2.58 -7.15 -31.80
CA SER A 179 -1.53 -7.80 -32.57
C SER A 179 -0.46 -6.82 -33.08
N ASP A 180 -0.74 -5.52 -33.07
CA ASP A 180 0.18 -4.47 -33.50
C ASP A 180 1.26 -4.22 -32.44
N ASN A 181 2.45 -4.78 -32.68
CA ASN A 181 3.61 -4.60 -31.81
C ASN A 181 4.06 -3.14 -31.69
N MET A 182 3.90 -2.31 -32.73
CA MET A 182 4.33 -0.90 -32.66
C MET A 182 3.45 -0.12 -31.70
N ARG A 183 2.13 -0.36 -31.74
CA ARG A 183 1.17 0.24 -30.82
C ARG A 183 1.38 -0.23 -29.38
N ILE A 184 1.60 -1.54 -29.19
CA ILE A 184 1.92 -2.13 -27.87
C ILE A 184 3.17 -1.48 -27.29
N ASP A 185 4.20 -1.27 -28.11
CA ASP A 185 5.49 -0.75 -27.65
C ASP A 185 5.41 0.70 -27.22
N ARG A 186 4.69 1.53 -27.98
CA ARG A 186 4.44 2.92 -27.61
C ARG A 186 3.68 3.02 -26.29
N LEU A 187 2.61 2.23 -26.12
CA LEU A 187 1.83 2.25 -24.89
C LEU A 187 2.65 1.70 -23.70
N ALA A 188 3.44 0.65 -23.90
CA ALA A 188 4.28 0.09 -22.85
C ALA A 188 5.35 1.07 -22.37
N GLN A 189 5.94 1.86 -23.28
CA GLN A 189 6.88 2.92 -22.89
C GLN A 189 6.18 4.06 -22.14
N LEU A 190 4.98 4.45 -22.57
CA LEU A 190 4.19 5.48 -21.88
C LEU A 190 3.82 5.04 -20.46
N ILE A 191 3.38 3.78 -20.30
CA ILE A 191 3.09 3.17 -19.00
C ILE A 191 4.35 3.08 -18.16
N PHE A 192 5.48 2.67 -18.73
CA PHE A 192 6.75 2.62 -18.01
C PHE A 192 7.15 4.01 -17.50
N GLN A 193 6.98 5.06 -18.33
CA GLN A 193 7.24 6.44 -17.91
C GLN A 193 6.29 6.87 -16.80
N PHE A 194 4.99 6.53 -16.91
CA PHE A 194 4.01 6.72 -15.84
C PHE A 194 4.46 6.06 -14.54
N LEU A 195 4.88 4.78 -14.59
CA LEU A 195 5.36 4.02 -13.44
C LEU A 195 6.72 4.51 -12.88
N LYS A 196 7.51 5.21 -13.68
CA LYS A 196 8.80 5.77 -13.28
C LYS A 196 8.64 7.12 -12.58
N ASP A 197 7.77 7.98 -13.10
CA ASP A 197 7.54 9.33 -12.55
C ASP A 197 6.69 9.31 -11.27
N THR A 198 6.24 8.11 -10.90
CA THR A 198 5.47 7.84 -9.70
C THR A 198 6.39 7.66 -8.49
N TYR A 199 6.81 8.79 -7.88
CA TYR A 199 7.67 8.85 -6.69
C TYR A 199 7.10 8.09 -5.46
N GLY A 200 7.62 6.89 -5.16
CA GLY A 200 7.62 6.28 -3.81
C GLY A 200 6.61 5.16 -3.49
N PHE A 201 5.74 4.80 -4.44
CA PHE A 201 4.67 3.78 -4.36
C PHE A 201 4.60 2.52 -5.22
N THR A 202 4.95 2.68 -6.50
CA THR A 202 4.66 1.71 -7.55
C THR A 202 5.92 0.90 -7.73
N LEU A 203 6.98 1.55 -8.19
CA LEU A 203 8.29 0.96 -8.36
C LEU A 203 9.38 2.00 -8.04
N ILE A 204 10.27 1.71 -7.10
CA ILE A 204 11.46 2.52 -6.83
C ILE A 204 12.55 2.14 -7.83
N SER A 205 13.22 3.13 -8.42
CA SER A 205 14.39 2.91 -9.26
C SER A 205 15.68 3.22 -8.51
N GLU A 206 16.58 2.26 -8.44
CA GLU A 206 18.01 2.44 -8.11
C GLU A 206 18.82 1.79 -9.23
N ASP A 207 19.65 2.56 -9.94
CA ASP A 207 20.45 2.06 -11.08
C ASP A 207 19.66 1.25 -12.14
N ASP A 208 18.49 1.75 -12.58
CA ASP A 208 17.58 1.08 -13.54
C ASP A 208 17.02 -0.29 -13.06
N ILE A 209 17.05 -0.53 -11.75
CA ILE A 209 16.40 -1.65 -11.06
C ILE A 209 15.14 -1.16 -10.37
N TYR A 210 14.02 -1.85 -10.60
CA TYR A 210 12.69 -1.51 -10.16
C TYR A 210 12.17 -2.50 -9.12
N SER A 211 11.62 -2.02 -8.01
CA SER A 211 10.98 -2.88 -7.01
C SER A 211 9.78 -2.17 -6.40
N PHE A 212 8.80 -2.93 -5.89
CA PHE A 212 7.78 -2.32 -5.04
C PHE A 212 8.47 -1.60 -3.86
N PRO A 213 8.03 -0.39 -3.47
CA PRO A 213 8.68 0.37 -2.39
C PRO A 213 8.73 -0.36 -1.06
N HIS A 214 7.75 -1.24 -0.86
CA HIS A 214 7.66 -2.09 0.30
C HIS A 214 6.93 -3.38 -0.08
N THR A 215 7.30 -4.49 0.55
CA THR A 215 6.72 -5.82 0.29
C THR A 215 5.20 -5.84 0.48
N ILE A 216 4.67 -5.02 1.38
CA ILE A 216 3.23 -4.89 1.62
C ILE A 216 2.43 -4.50 0.37
N PHE A 217 3.00 -3.70 -0.53
CA PHE A 217 2.33 -3.32 -1.78
C PHE A 217 2.33 -4.48 -2.76
N ARG A 218 3.47 -5.16 -2.91
CA ARG A 218 3.57 -6.38 -3.72
C ARG A 218 2.56 -7.42 -3.23
N ASP A 219 2.50 -7.63 -1.91
CA ASP A 219 1.60 -8.61 -1.31
C ASP A 219 0.13 -8.19 -1.48
N PHE A 220 -0.20 -6.91 -1.30
CA PHE A 220 -1.54 -6.37 -1.56
C PHE A 220 -1.98 -6.64 -3.01
N PHE A 221 -1.16 -6.28 -3.99
CA PHE A 221 -1.47 -6.49 -5.40
C PHE A 221 -1.50 -7.97 -5.79
N ALA A 222 -0.64 -8.80 -5.18
CA ALA A 222 -0.68 -10.25 -5.39
C ALA A 222 -1.95 -10.88 -4.82
N ILE A 223 -2.40 -10.46 -3.64
CA ILE A 223 -3.66 -10.93 -3.06
C ILE A 223 -4.85 -10.51 -3.93
N ARG A 224 -4.87 -9.25 -4.40
CA ARG A 224 -5.90 -8.80 -5.35
C ARG A 224 -5.89 -9.62 -6.64
N TYR A 225 -4.71 -9.92 -7.18
CA TYR A 225 -4.58 -10.77 -8.36
C TYR A 225 -5.27 -12.13 -8.16
N ILE A 226 -5.06 -12.78 -7.01
CA ILE A 226 -5.67 -14.06 -6.66
C ILE A 226 -7.20 -13.99 -6.77
N TYR A 227 -7.81 -13.01 -6.10
CA TYR A 227 -9.27 -12.89 -6.05
C TYR A 227 -9.90 -12.37 -7.35
N ASN A 228 -9.17 -11.61 -8.16
CA ASN A 228 -9.68 -11.12 -9.44
C ASN A 228 -9.57 -12.15 -10.56
N ASN A 229 -8.62 -13.09 -10.46
CA ASN A 229 -8.34 -14.06 -11.52
C ASN A 229 -8.74 -15.51 -11.16
N SER A 230 -9.19 -15.75 -9.93
CA SER A 230 -9.69 -17.05 -9.45
C SER A 230 -11.04 -16.84 -8.77
N GLN A 231 -11.96 -17.80 -8.85
CA GLN A 231 -13.25 -17.69 -8.16
C GLN A 231 -13.07 -17.62 -6.64
N ASP A 232 -12.07 -18.35 -6.12
CA ASP A 232 -11.66 -18.30 -4.73
C ASP A 232 -10.18 -18.71 -4.53
N LEU A 233 -9.73 -18.63 -3.28
CA LEU A 233 -8.37 -18.99 -2.88
C LEU A 233 -8.07 -20.49 -3.05
N ASP A 234 -9.07 -21.36 -2.98
CA ASP A 234 -8.88 -22.81 -3.11
C ASP A 234 -8.72 -23.24 -4.57
N GLU A 235 -9.40 -22.55 -5.51
CA GLU A 235 -9.14 -22.66 -6.94
C GLU A 235 -7.73 -22.16 -7.27
N PHE A 236 -7.33 -20.99 -6.76
CA PHE A 236 -5.97 -20.49 -6.96
C PHE A 236 -4.91 -21.47 -6.47
N LYS A 237 -5.08 -22.06 -5.27
CA LYS A 237 -4.18 -23.09 -4.71
C LYS A 237 -4.03 -24.29 -5.65
N LYS A 238 -5.09 -24.69 -6.36
CA LYS A 238 -5.03 -25.77 -7.37
C LYS A 238 -4.23 -25.34 -8.59
N ASP A 239 -4.45 -24.13 -9.08
CA ASP A 239 -3.76 -23.58 -10.26
C ASP A 239 -2.26 -23.44 -10.03
N VAL A 240 -1.86 -22.99 -8.83
CA VAL A 240 -0.44 -22.85 -8.46
C VAL A 240 0.13 -24.07 -7.76
N ALA A 241 -0.56 -25.22 -7.71
CA ALA A 241 -0.14 -26.38 -6.90
C ALA A 241 1.31 -26.83 -7.17
N LYS A 242 1.77 -26.72 -8.42
CA LYS A 242 3.16 -27.04 -8.82
C LYS A 242 4.20 -26.04 -8.30
N ASN A 243 3.79 -24.81 -8.02
CA ASN A 243 4.62 -23.69 -7.58
C ASN A 243 4.17 -23.15 -6.21
N ILE A 244 3.44 -23.94 -5.41
CA ILE A 244 2.74 -23.44 -4.21
C ILE A 244 3.71 -22.87 -3.17
N SER A 245 4.95 -23.37 -3.12
CA SER A 245 6.00 -22.85 -2.25
C SER A 245 6.29 -21.36 -2.49
N LYS A 246 6.23 -20.90 -3.74
CA LYS A 246 6.44 -19.48 -4.11
C LYS A 246 5.31 -18.60 -3.59
N TRP A 247 4.10 -19.14 -3.57
CA TRP A 247 2.88 -18.43 -3.20
C TRP A 247 2.49 -18.57 -1.73
N GLN A 248 3.13 -19.47 -0.98
CA GLN A 248 2.70 -19.84 0.37
C GLN A 248 2.56 -18.63 1.30
N THR A 249 3.51 -17.70 1.28
CA THR A 249 3.44 -16.48 2.10
C THR A 249 2.26 -15.59 1.73
N ILE A 250 1.93 -15.49 0.43
CA ILE A 250 0.80 -14.69 -0.05
C ILE A 250 -0.52 -15.36 0.28
N ILE A 251 -0.61 -16.68 0.10
CA ILE A 251 -1.78 -17.49 0.44
C ILE A 251 -2.12 -17.35 1.93
N ASN A 252 -1.13 -17.48 2.81
CA ASN A 252 -1.33 -17.31 4.26
C ASN A 252 -1.81 -15.90 4.63
N LYS A 253 -1.40 -14.88 3.87
CA LYS A 253 -1.86 -13.49 4.06
C LYS A 253 -3.27 -13.28 3.49
N ALA A 254 -3.59 -13.93 2.37
CA ALA A 254 -4.90 -13.90 1.73
C ALA A 254 -5.98 -14.52 2.62
N ASP A 255 -5.67 -15.57 3.39
CA ASP A 255 -6.61 -16.16 4.36
C ASP A 255 -7.15 -15.15 5.38
N ASN A 256 -6.39 -14.07 5.65
CA ASN A 256 -6.75 -12.99 6.58
C ASN A 256 -7.11 -11.67 5.86
N PHE A 257 -7.27 -11.70 4.54
CA PHE A 257 -7.59 -10.53 3.74
C PHE A 257 -9.11 -10.36 3.61
N PRO A 258 -9.68 -9.19 3.94
CA PRO A 258 -11.12 -8.99 3.81
C PRO A 258 -11.56 -9.05 2.35
N LYS A 259 -12.47 -9.99 2.04
CA LYS A 259 -12.94 -10.25 0.67
C LYS A 259 -13.68 -9.07 0.04
N GLU A 260 -14.21 -8.15 0.85
CA GLU A 260 -14.85 -6.91 0.39
C GLU A 260 -13.91 -5.94 -0.35
N PHE A 261 -12.61 -6.23 -0.40
CA PHE A 261 -11.63 -5.41 -1.09
C PHE A 261 -11.27 -5.87 -2.48
N CYS A 262 -11.82 -6.99 -2.93
CA CYS A 262 -11.51 -7.57 -4.24
C CYS A 262 -12.47 -6.99 -5.28
#